data_AF-A0A3D2IP40-F1
#
_entry.id   AF-A0A3D2IP40-F1
#
_cell.length_a   1.000
_cell.length_b   1.000
_cell.length_c   1.000
_cell.angle_alpha   90.00
_cell.angle_beta   90.00
_cell.angle_gamma   90.00
#
_symmetry.space_group_name_H-M   'P 1'
#
loop_
_entity.id
_entity.type
_entity.pdbx_description
1 polymer ?
#
loop_
_entity_poly.entity_id
_entity_poly.type
_entity_poly.pdbx_seq_one_letter_code
_entity_poly.pdbx_strand_id
1 'polypeptide(L)'
;MYKYCLLFFVILSFSCSNTSELKTRNIVSNQDLDRGLLLVPNQLTAPNSFKSIQLYRKGNINNPPIITLNKNEKLVLEFDELTSISGQFRITFQHFDQNWMPSNIPEAWYIDGFNELILTGGDTNSLSKPNYFHYKAEFPDNTLKFITSGNYLLNVYDYTSNTKLFSVPFYVTEQIGNLTSRVETLFNS
;
A
#
# COMPACT_ATOMS: atom_id res chain seq x y z
N MET A 1 69.58 11.81 20.96
CA MET A 1 70.38 10.81 21.70
C MET A 1 69.43 9.97 22.55
N TYR A 2 69.49 8.64 22.38
CA TYR A 2 68.84 7.58 23.19
C TYR A 2 67.30 7.50 23.13
N LYS A 3 66.65 6.35 22.99
CA LYS A 3 67.08 4.95 22.77
C LYS A 3 65.77 4.19 22.51
N TYR A 4 65.76 3.30 21.51
CA TYR A 4 64.75 2.25 21.43
C TYR A 4 64.77 1.43 22.72
N CYS A 5 63.61 1.25 23.36
CA CYS A 5 63.42 0.27 24.43
C CYS A 5 62.37 -0.75 23.99
N LEU A 6 62.91 -1.80 23.40
CA LEU A 6 62.55 -3.22 23.44
C LEU A 6 61.23 -3.67 24.13
N LEU A 7 60.50 -4.50 23.36
CA LEU A 7 59.83 -5.77 23.72
C LEU A 7 58.74 -5.80 24.82
N PHE A 8 57.51 -6.18 24.46
CA PHE A 8 56.98 -7.52 24.76
C PHE A 8 55.71 -7.88 23.98
N PHE A 9 55.65 -9.15 23.63
CA PHE A 9 54.64 -9.91 22.89
C PHE A 9 53.31 -10.01 23.66
N VAL A 10 52.16 -9.67 23.05
CA VAL A 10 50.89 -10.41 23.24
C VAL A 10 50.08 -10.34 21.94
N ILE A 11 50.03 -11.47 21.25
CA ILE A 11 49.07 -11.75 20.19
C ILE A 11 47.71 -11.95 20.87
N LEU A 12 46.72 -11.13 20.53
CA LEU A 12 45.32 -11.50 20.68
C LEU A 12 44.60 -11.29 19.35
N SER A 13 44.48 -12.39 18.64
CA SER A 13 43.46 -12.62 17.62
C SER A 13 42.08 -12.36 18.22
N PHE A 14 41.42 -11.27 17.80
CA PHE A 14 39.97 -11.19 17.90
C PHE A 14 39.37 -11.38 16.51
N SER A 15 38.78 -12.56 16.36
CA SER A 15 37.98 -13.01 15.24
C SER A 15 36.92 -12.00 14.84
N CYS A 16 36.62 -11.97 13.53
CA CYS A 16 35.50 -11.27 12.94
C CYS A 16 34.20 -11.59 13.67
N SER A 17 33.41 -10.55 13.94
CA SER A 17 31.97 -10.67 14.15
C SER A 17 31.29 -9.82 13.09
N ASN A 18 31.04 -10.40 11.91
CA ASN A 18 29.98 -9.89 11.05
C ASN A 18 28.66 -10.35 11.69
N THR A 19 28.06 -9.49 12.50
CA THR A 19 26.64 -9.64 12.84
C THR A 19 25.86 -9.23 11.60
N SER A 20 25.52 -10.21 10.77
CA SER A 20 24.43 -10.03 9.80
C SER A 20 23.18 -9.73 10.62
N GLU A 21 22.73 -8.47 10.62
CA GLU A 21 21.40 -8.13 11.09
C GLU A 21 20.40 -8.93 10.24
N LEU A 22 19.85 -9.99 10.82
CA LEU A 22 18.69 -10.66 10.29
C LEU A 22 17.57 -9.62 10.27
N LYS A 23 17.32 -9.07 9.08
CA LYS A 23 16.16 -8.26 8.74
C LYS A 23 14.94 -8.91 9.40
N THR A 24 14.44 -8.27 10.46
CA THR A 24 13.29 -8.73 11.23
C THR A 24 12.19 -9.09 10.25
N ARG A 25 11.82 -10.38 10.19
CA ARG A 25 10.56 -10.81 9.58
C ARG A 25 9.48 -9.91 10.17
N ASN A 26 8.69 -9.27 9.33
CA ASN A 26 7.52 -8.51 9.76
C ASN A 26 6.72 -9.39 10.72
N ILE A 27 6.75 -9.04 12.01
CA ILE A 27 5.89 -9.68 13.00
C ILE A 27 4.51 -9.11 12.73
N VAL A 28 3.75 -9.84 11.91
CA VAL A 28 2.31 -9.62 11.77
C VAL A 28 1.76 -9.57 13.18
N SER A 29 1.18 -8.44 13.56
CA SER A 29 0.66 -8.27 14.90
C SER A 29 -0.50 -9.25 15.08
N ASN A 30 -0.63 -9.86 16.26
CA ASN A 30 -1.72 -10.82 16.53
C ASN A 30 -3.12 -10.19 16.31
N GLN A 31 -3.24 -8.85 16.27
CA GLN A 31 -4.48 -8.15 15.95
C GLN A 31 -4.88 -8.22 14.47
N ASP A 32 -3.92 -8.37 13.55
CA ASP A 32 -4.20 -8.46 12.11
C ASP A 32 -4.71 -9.86 11.74
N LEU A 33 -4.19 -10.89 12.42
CA LEU A 33 -4.60 -12.28 12.25
C LEU A 33 -6.04 -12.52 12.78
N ASP A 34 -6.40 -11.92 13.90
CA ASP A 34 -7.75 -12.02 14.51
C ASP A 34 -8.86 -11.36 13.65
N ARG A 35 -8.50 -10.47 12.72
CA ARG A 35 -9.47 -9.82 11.82
C ARG A 35 -9.74 -10.60 10.53
N GLY A 36 -9.05 -11.73 10.30
CA GLY A 36 -9.21 -12.54 9.08
C GLY A 36 -8.85 -11.78 7.79
N LEU A 37 -8.20 -10.63 7.89
CA LEU A 37 -7.78 -9.82 6.76
C LEU A 37 -6.43 -10.35 6.28
N LEU A 38 -6.40 -10.96 5.10
CA LEU A 38 -5.17 -11.25 4.39
C LEU A 38 -4.57 -9.93 3.89
N LEU A 39 -3.85 -9.24 4.78
CA LEU A 39 -3.10 -8.05 4.43
C LEU A 39 -1.90 -8.43 3.57
N VAL A 40 -1.62 -7.63 2.54
CA VAL A 40 -0.38 -7.80 1.78
C VAL A 40 0.81 -7.27 2.61
N PRO A 41 2.03 -7.79 2.41
CA PRO A 41 3.21 -7.24 3.06
C PRO A 41 3.32 -5.72 2.86
N ASN A 42 3.66 -4.99 3.93
CA ASN A 42 3.77 -3.53 3.96
C ASN A 42 2.44 -2.74 3.86
N GLN A 43 1.29 -3.41 3.93
CA GLN A 43 0.01 -2.74 4.04
C GLN A 43 -0.14 -2.10 5.44
N LEU A 44 -0.57 -0.84 5.49
CA LEU A 44 -0.91 -0.15 6.72
C LEU A 44 -2.42 -0.22 6.94
N THR A 45 -2.83 -0.75 8.08
CA THR A 45 -4.24 -0.78 8.48
C THR A 45 -4.72 0.61 8.89
N ALA A 46 -5.99 0.88 8.64
CA ALA A 46 -6.55 2.20 8.91
C ALA A 46 -6.76 2.46 10.40
N PRO A 47 -6.63 3.72 10.84
CA PRO A 47 -6.99 4.12 12.20
C PRO A 47 -8.47 3.85 12.46
N ASN A 48 -8.84 3.72 13.74
CA ASN A 48 -10.22 3.42 14.12
C ASN A 48 -11.25 4.48 13.68
N SER A 49 -10.82 5.72 13.41
CA SER A 49 -11.68 6.79 12.90
C SER A 49 -12.04 6.61 11.42
N PHE A 50 -11.32 5.78 10.66
CA PHE A 50 -11.60 5.52 9.26
C PHE A 50 -12.42 4.23 9.11
N LYS A 51 -13.50 4.31 8.33
CA LYS A 51 -14.48 3.23 8.13
C LYS A 51 -14.82 3.09 6.65
N SER A 52 -15.49 1.98 6.32
CA SER A 52 -16.06 1.73 5.00
C SER A 52 -15.06 1.85 3.85
N ILE A 53 -13.78 1.56 4.10
CA ILE A 53 -12.73 1.69 3.08
C ILE A 53 -12.98 0.66 1.98
N GLN A 54 -13.20 1.15 0.77
CA GLN A 54 -13.49 0.34 -0.40
C GLN A 54 -12.67 0.84 -1.58
N LEU A 55 -12.18 -0.11 -2.38
CA LEU A 55 -11.53 0.17 -3.64
C LEU A 55 -12.06 -0.81 -4.67
N TYR A 56 -12.65 -0.30 -5.74
CA TYR A 56 -13.31 -1.11 -6.75
C TYR A 56 -13.18 -0.50 -8.14
N ARG A 57 -13.27 -1.32 -9.19
CA ARG A 57 -13.33 -0.81 -10.56
C ARG A 57 -14.69 -0.18 -10.83
N LYS A 58 -14.68 1.07 -11.31
CA LYS A 58 -15.86 1.89 -11.64
C LYS A 58 -16.86 1.10 -12.49
N GLY A 59 -18.14 1.25 -12.16
CA GLY A 59 -19.26 0.58 -12.82
C GLY A 59 -20.00 -0.40 -11.90
N ASN A 60 -19.30 -1.07 -10.98
CA ASN A 60 -19.92 -1.91 -9.96
C ASN A 60 -19.03 -1.97 -8.71
N ILE A 61 -19.60 -1.70 -7.54
CA ILE A 61 -18.94 -1.74 -6.22
C ILE A 61 -18.36 -3.12 -5.87
N ASN A 62 -18.93 -4.20 -6.43
CA ASN A 62 -18.46 -5.56 -6.23
C ASN A 62 -17.31 -5.95 -7.17
N ASN A 63 -16.92 -5.06 -8.09
CA ASN A 63 -15.78 -5.34 -8.97
C ASN A 63 -14.49 -5.38 -8.14
N PRO A 64 -13.57 -6.31 -8.44
CA PRO A 64 -12.26 -6.29 -7.83
C PRO A 64 -11.49 -5.02 -8.22
N PRO A 65 -10.52 -4.58 -7.40
CA PRO A 65 -9.68 -3.40 -7.68
C PRO A 65 -8.61 -3.74 -8.72
N ILE A 66 -9.04 -4.03 -9.94
CA ILE A 66 -8.20 -4.43 -11.06
C ILE A 66 -8.58 -3.57 -12.26
N ILE A 67 -7.59 -2.97 -12.92
CA ILE A 67 -7.76 -2.27 -14.19
C ILE A 67 -6.80 -2.82 -15.25
N THR A 68 -7.17 -2.68 -16.51
CA THR A 68 -6.31 -3.07 -17.64
C THR A 68 -5.50 -1.88 -18.15
N LEU A 69 -4.19 -2.10 -18.30
CA LEU A 69 -3.24 -1.14 -18.88
C LEU A 69 -3.72 -0.72 -20.28
N ASN A 70 -3.58 0.58 -20.59
CA ASN A 70 -4.02 1.17 -21.86
C ASN A 70 -5.53 1.05 -22.16
N LYS A 71 -6.37 0.78 -21.15
CA LYS A 71 -7.83 0.88 -21.25
C LYS A 71 -8.35 2.06 -20.43
N ASN A 72 -9.52 2.57 -20.81
CA ASN A 72 -10.20 3.66 -20.09
C ASN A 72 -10.99 3.15 -18.88
N GLU A 73 -10.43 2.19 -18.13
CA GLU A 73 -11.01 1.73 -16.88
C GLU A 73 -10.51 2.60 -15.73
N LYS A 74 -11.37 2.80 -14.71
CA LYS A 74 -11.03 3.58 -13.51
C LYS A 74 -11.31 2.78 -12.26
N LEU A 75 -10.54 3.04 -11.23
CA LEU A 75 -10.83 2.66 -9.86
C LEU A 75 -11.52 3.81 -9.14
N VAL A 76 -12.33 3.45 -8.15
CA VAL A 76 -12.98 4.36 -7.22
C VAL A 76 -12.56 3.96 -5.81
N LEU A 77 -11.90 4.88 -5.11
CA LEU A 77 -11.63 4.78 -3.68
C LEU A 77 -12.74 5.51 -2.92
N GLU A 78 -13.35 4.83 -1.96
CA GLU A 78 -14.34 5.40 -1.05
C GLU A 78 -14.00 5.06 0.40
N PHE A 79 -14.21 6.00 1.32
CA PHE A 79 -14.05 5.79 2.76
C PHE A 79 -14.78 6.87 3.55
N ASP A 80 -15.04 6.56 4.82
CA ASP A 80 -15.66 7.48 5.78
C ASP A 80 -14.65 7.83 6.88
N GLU A 81 -14.61 9.10 7.28
CA GLU A 81 -13.91 9.55 8.48
C GLU A 81 -14.90 9.97 9.56
N LEU A 82 -14.86 9.30 10.71
CA LEU A 82 -15.66 9.60 11.90
C LEU A 82 -15.08 10.81 12.63
N THR A 83 -15.41 12.01 12.15
CA THR A 83 -14.92 13.29 12.68
C THR A 83 -15.99 14.36 12.63
N SER A 84 -15.80 15.47 13.36
CA SER A 84 -16.66 16.64 13.32
C SER A 84 -16.22 17.70 12.30
N ILE A 85 -15.00 17.58 11.75
CA ILE A 85 -14.41 18.56 10.82
C ILE A 85 -13.91 17.82 9.59
N SER A 86 -14.22 18.31 8.39
CA SER A 86 -13.70 17.74 7.14
C SER A 86 -12.17 17.83 7.12
N GLY A 87 -11.54 16.71 6.81
CA GLY A 87 -10.12 16.59 6.53
C GLY A 87 -9.77 16.91 5.07
N GLN A 88 -8.46 16.88 4.81
CA GLN A 88 -7.86 16.91 3.49
C GLN A 88 -6.83 15.77 3.42
N PHE A 89 -6.85 15.02 2.33
CA PHE A 89 -5.99 13.86 2.16
C PHE A 89 -5.15 13.96 0.90
N ARG A 90 -3.98 13.34 0.99
CA ARG A 90 -3.11 13.09 -0.14
C ARG A 90 -3.07 11.60 -0.45
N ILE A 91 -3.25 11.26 -1.72
CA ILE A 91 -3.19 9.88 -2.21
C ILE A 91 -2.00 9.73 -3.15
N THR A 92 -1.18 8.70 -2.93
CA THR A 92 -0.06 8.34 -3.81
C THR A 92 -0.08 6.84 -4.12
N PHE A 93 0.63 6.45 -5.17
CA PHE A 93 0.64 5.09 -5.68
C PHE A 93 2.08 4.58 -5.72
N GLN A 94 2.30 3.36 -5.21
CA GLN A 94 3.62 2.73 -5.20
C GLN A 94 3.54 1.39 -5.90
N HIS A 95 4.44 1.14 -6.83
CA HIS A 95 4.54 -0.12 -7.56
C HIS A 95 5.31 -1.19 -6.75
N PHE A 96 4.82 -2.43 -6.84
CA PHE A 96 5.33 -3.61 -6.18
C PHE A 96 5.47 -4.76 -7.20
N ASP A 97 6.42 -5.64 -6.95
CA ASP A 97 6.53 -6.88 -7.72
C ASP A 97 5.47 -7.92 -7.32
N GLN A 98 5.48 -9.08 -8.00
CA GLN A 98 4.56 -10.19 -7.76
C GLN A 98 4.62 -10.74 -6.32
N ASN A 99 5.71 -10.53 -5.60
CA ASN A 99 5.90 -10.97 -4.21
C ASN A 99 5.55 -9.89 -3.20
N TRP A 100 4.94 -8.76 -3.62
CA TRP A 100 4.68 -7.59 -2.80
C TRP A 100 5.95 -7.01 -2.15
N MET A 101 7.08 -7.09 -2.87
CA MET A 101 8.27 -6.30 -2.54
C MET A 101 8.26 -4.97 -3.30
N PRO A 102 8.68 -3.85 -2.67
CA PRO A 102 8.82 -2.58 -3.36
C PRO A 102 9.70 -2.76 -4.59
N SER A 103 9.19 -2.36 -5.75
CA SER A 103 9.96 -2.51 -6.98
C SER A 103 11.10 -1.49 -7.05
N ASN A 104 12.22 -1.86 -7.65
CA ASN A 104 13.35 -0.96 -7.87
C ASN A 104 13.20 -0.10 -9.16
N ILE A 105 12.00 -0.04 -9.75
CA ILE A 105 11.76 0.79 -10.92
C ILE A 105 11.48 2.25 -10.51
N PRO A 106 12.05 3.25 -11.21
CA PRO A 106 11.76 4.66 -10.96
C PRO A 106 10.26 4.99 -11.14
N GLU A 107 9.76 5.99 -10.41
CA GLU A 107 8.36 6.44 -10.50
C GLU A 107 7.91 6.75 -11.92
N ALA A 108 8.75 7.48 -12.67
CA ALA A 108 8.49 7.85 -14.06
C ALA A 108 8.37 6.66 -15.03
N TRP A 109 8.67 5.44 -14.59
CA TRP A 109 8.52 4.22 -15.39
C TRP A 109 7.19 3.51 -15.14
N TYR A 110 6.49 3.80 -14.06
CA TYR A 110 5.19 3.20 -13.75
C TYR A 110 4.04 4.19 -13.66
N ILE A 111 4.33 5.49 -13.46
CA ILE A 111 3.36 6.58 -13.54
C ILE A 111 3.81 7.62 -14.57
N ASP A 112 2.87 7.98 -15.45
CA ASP A 112 2.95 9.14 -16.32
C ASP A 112 2.07 10.26 -15.73
N GLY A 113 2.68 11.41 -15.44
CA GLY A 113 2.06 12.55 -14.78
C GLY A 113 2.43 12.69 -13.30
N PHE A 114 1.51 13.23 -12.50
CA PHE A 114 1.73 13.52 -11.08
C PHE A 114 1.25 12.34 -10.23
N ASN A 115 2.13 11.71 -9.46
CA ASN A 115 1.79 10.63 -8.52
C ASN A 115 1.13 11.16 -7.23
N GLU A 116 0.14 12.02 -7.38
CA GLU A 116 -0.52 12.67 -6.26
C GLU A 116 -1.95 13.04 -6.63
N LEU A 117 -2.91 12.62 -5.81
CA LEU A 117 -4.28 13.12 -5.84
C LEU A 117 -4.60 13.80 -4.51
N ILE A 118 -5.19 14.99 -4.58
CA ILE A 118 -5.64 15.73 -3.40
C ILE A 118 -7.14 15.58 -3.27
N LEU A 119 -7.58 15.11 -2.11
CA LEU A 119 -8.98 14.89 -1.79
C LEU A 119 -9.39 15.82 -0.64
N THR A 120 -10.39 16.66 -0.89
CA THR A 120 -10.91 17.68 0.05
C THR A 120 -12.42 17.61 0.11
N GLY A 121 -13.00 18.23 1.14
CA GLY A 121 -14.43 18.55 1.16
C GLY A 121 -15.32 17.31 1.14
N GLY A 122 -15.12 16.41 2.10
CA GLY A 122 -15.94 15.20 2.21
C GLY A 122 -17.42 15.55 2.39
N ASP A 123 -18.29 14.67 1.90
CA ASP A 123 -19.73 14.84 2.00
C ASP A 123 -20.19 14.53 3.43
N THR A 124 -20.84 15.48 4.09
CA THR A 124 -21.35 15.29 5.45
C THR A 124 -22.54 14.34 5.46
N ASN A 125 -22.53 13.36 6.38
CA ASN A 125 -23.78 12.71 6.77
C ASN A 125 -24.56 13.63 7.73
N SER A 126 -25.53 14.37 7.19
CA SER A 126 -26.32 15.36 7.95
C SER A 126 -27.50 14.76 8.71
N LEU A 127 -27.79 13.46 8.55
CA LEU A 127 -29.05 12.86 8.99
C LEU A 127 -28.93 11.94 10.22
N SER A 128 -27.74 11.51 10.62
CA SER A 128 -27.58 10.59 11.77
C SER A 128 -26.18 10.61 12.39
N LYS A 129 -26.11 10.35 13.70
CA LYS A 129 -24.84 10.08 14.41
C LYS A 129 -24.36 8.64 14.11
N PRO A 130 -23.05 8.36 14.13
CA PRO A 130 -21.96 9.31 14.36
C PRO A 130 -21.78 10.27 13.18
N ASN A 131 -21.33 11.50 13.47
CA ASN A 131 -20.94 12.42 12.41
C ASN A 131 -19.77 11.79 11.63
N TYR A 132 -19.89 11.79 10.32
CA TYR A 132 -18.82 11.36 9.44
C TYR A 132 -18.83 12.17 8.15
N PHE A 133 -17.66 12.20 7.52
CA PHE A 133 -17.43 12.75 6.20
C PHE A 133 -17.10 11.60 5.25
N HIS A 134 -17.85 11.49 4.17
CA HIS A 134 -17.62 10.51 3.11
C HIS A 134 -16.70 11.11 2.05
N TYR A 135 -15.71 10.35 1.62
CA TYR A 135 -14.75 10.79 0.62
C TYR A 135 -14.70 9.82 -0.54
N LYS A 136 -14.57 10.35 -1.76
CA LYS A 136 -14.53 9.59 -3.00
C LYS A 136 -13.46 10.14 -3.93
N ALA A 137 -12.60 9.26 -4.45
CA ALA A 137 -11.62 9.59 -5.48
C ALA A 137 -11.72 8.62 -6.66
N GLU A 138 -11.66 9.13 -7.89
CA GLU A 138 -11.59 8.32 -9.10
C GLU A 138 -10.26 8.50 -9.80
N PHE A 139 -9.61 7.39 -10.18
CA PHE A 139 -8.31 7.39 -10.85
C PHE A 139 -8.15 6.14 -11.74
N PRO A 140 -7.26 6.11 -12.75
CA PRO A 140 -6.45 7.21 -13.25
C PRO A 140 -7.29 8.34 -13.87
N ASP A 141 -6.66 9.48 -14.11
CA ASP A 141 -7.25 10.64 -14.79
C ASP A 141 -6.30 11.23 -15.86
N ASN A 142 -6.55 12.45 -16.32
CA ASN A 142 -5.72 13.09 -17.34
C ASN A 142 -4.33 13.50 -16.84
N THR A 143 -4.16 13.61 -15.52
CA THR A 143 -2.95 14.06 -14.84
C THR A 143 -2.15 12.94 -14.20
N LEU A 144 -2.73 11.74 -14.08
CA LEU A 144 -2.10 10.56 -13.52
C LEU A 144 -2.52 9.32 -14.30
N LYS A 145 -1.57 8.66 -14.95
CA LYS A 145 -1.79 7.40 -15.69
C LYS A 145 -0.79 6.34 -15.26
N PHE A 146 -1.25 5.09 -15.15
CA PHE A 146 -0.37 3.95 -14.97
C PHE A 146 0.17 3.49 -16.32
N ILE A 147 1.49 3.34 -16.43
CA ILE A 147 2.18 2.95 -17.68
C ILE A 147 2.91 1.61 -17.58
N THR A 148 2.96 1.01 -16.38
CA THR A 148 3.49 -0.33 -16.15
C THR A 148 2.44 -1.19 -15.45
N SER A 149 2.28 -2.44 -15.87
CA SER A 149 1.45 -3.41 -15.16
C SER A 149 2.13 -3.93 -13.90
N GLY A 150 1.34 -4.36 -12.91
CA GLY A 150 1.88 -4.98 -11.71
C GLY A 150 0.97 -4.82 -10.51
N ASN A 151 1.55 -5.05 -9.34
CA ASN A 151 0.91 -4.83 -8.06
C ASN A 151 1.14 -3.38 -7.63
N TYR A 152 0.14 -2.77 -7.02
CA TYR A 152 0.25 -1.41 -6.52
C TYR A 152 -0.32 -1.31 -5.12
N LEU A 153 0.30 -0.49 -4.28
CA LEU A 153 -0.30 0.03 -3.05
C LEU A 153 -0.72 1.48 -3.28
N LEU A 154 -2.02 1.73 -3.12
CA LEU A 154 -2.55 3.07 -2.90
C LEU A 154 -2.28 3.44 -1.44
N ASN A 155 -1.66 4.59 -1.21
CA ASN A 155 -1.37 5.11 0.13
C ASN A 155 -2.16 6.39 0.37
N VAL A 156 -2.88 6.46 1.49
CA VAL A 156 -3.61 7.67 1.92
C VAL A 156 -2.87 8.32 3.08
N TYR A 157 -2.66 9.61 2.97
CA TYR A 157 -1.98 10.44 3.97
C TYR A 157 -2.88 11.58 4.41
N ASP A 158 -2.77 11.96 5.67
CA ASP A 158 -3.23 13.27 6.11
C ASP A 158 -2.41 14.36 5.40
N TYR A 159 -3.08 15.34 4.80
CA TYR A 159 -2.41 16.32 3.95
C TYR A 159 -1.48 17.25 4.73
N THR A 160 -1.89 17.68 5.93
CA THR A 160 -1.14 18.67 6.71
C THR A 160 0.04 18.05 7.44
N SER A 161 -0.17 16.94 8.13
CA SER A 161 0.87 16.26 8.92
C SER A 161 1.75 15.34 8.08
N ASN A 162 1.32 15.01 6.86
CA ASN A 162 1.97 14.01 6.00
C ASN A 162 2.05 12.60 6.63
N THR A 163 1.21 12.32 7.62
CA THR A 163 1.13 11.01 8.27
C THR A 163 0.41 10.02 7.36
N LYS A 164 1.01 8.85 7.09
CA LYS A 164 0.31 7.78 6.37
C LYS A 164 -0.78 7.21 7.27
N LEU A 165 -2.02 7.21 6.76
CA LEU A 165 -3.19 6.73 7.49
C LEU A 165 -3.45 5.27 7.19
N PHE A 166 -3.53 4.90 5.91
CA PHE A 166 -3.73 3.51 5.49
C PHE A 166 -3.23 3.26 4.08
N SER A 167 -3.19 1.98 3.70
CA SER A 167 -2.97 1.59 2.31
C SER A 167 -3.89 0.46 1.86
N VAL A 168 -4.16 0.44 0.56
CA VAL A 168 -5.05 -0.54 -0.09
C VAL A 168 -4.37 -1.09 -1.34
N PRO A 169 -4.29 -2.43 -1.50
CA PRO A 169 -3.74 -3.04 -2.70
C PRO A 169 -4.69 -2.96 -3.89
N PHE A 170 -4.13 -2.81 -5.09
CA PHE A 170 -4.82 -2.97 -6.37
C PHE A 170 -3.87 -3.46 -7.46
N TYR A 171 -4.42 -3.76 -8.63
CA TYR A 171 -3.68 -4.37 -9.73
C TYR A 171 -3.89 -3.65 -11.05
N VAL A 172 -2.81 -3.54 -11.83
CA VAL A 172 -2.84 -3.10 -13.23
C VAL A 172 -2.38 -4.26 -14.09
N THR A 173 -3.18 -4.68 -15.08
CA THR A 173 -2.92 -5.90 -15.86
C THR A 173 -2.78 -5.60 -17.35
N GLU A 174 -2.01 -6.41 -18.08
CA GLU A 174 -1.91 -6.28 -19.54
C GLU A 174 -2.89 -7.19 -20.29
N GLN A 175 -3.55 -8.11 -19.57
CA GLN A 175 -4.48 -9.10 -20.12
C GLN A 175 -3.93 -9.90 -21.33
N ILE A 176 -2.64 -10.23 -21.30
CA ILE A 176 -1.92 -10.93 -22.38
C ILE A 176 -2.21 -12.44 -22.46
N GLY A 177 -2.90 -13.02 -21.47
CA GLY A 177 -3.17 -14.45 -21.39
C GLY A 177 -4.56 -14.77 -20.86
N ASN A 178 -5.00 -16.02 -21.07
CA ASN A 178 -6.27 -16.54 -20.58
C ASN A 178 -6.03 -17.52 -19.42
N LEU A 179 -6.69 -17.29 -18.29
CA LEU A 179 -6.72 -18.21 -17.15
C LEU A 179 -8.12 -18.81 -17.05
N THR A 180 -8.21 -20.15 -17.07
CA THR A 180 -9.45 -20.88 -16.81
C THR A 180 -9.31 -21.58 -15.47
N SER A 181 -10.24 -21.33 -14.54
CA SER A 181 -10.29 -21.98 -13.23
C SER A 181 -11.60 -22.73 -13.05
N ARG A 182 -11.57 -23.89 -12.41
CA ARG A 182 -12.74 -24.70 -12.09
C ARG A 182 -12.67 -25.10 -10.61
N VAL A 183 -13.77 -24.90 -9.90
CA VAL A 183 -13.94 -25.38 -8.52
C VAL A 183 -14.82 -26.61 -8.56
N GLU A 184 -14.38 -27.69 -7.93
CA GLU A 184 -15.17 -28.91 -7.75
C GLU A 184 -15.25 -29.23 -6.25
N THR A 185 -16.45 -29.54 -5.77
CA THR A 185 -16.64 -30.05 -4.41
C THR A 185 -16.62 -31.56 -4.46
N LEU A 186 -15.66 -32.18 -3.77
CA LEU A 186 -15.60 -33.63 -3.64
C LEU A 186 -16.52 -34.08 -2.50
N PHE A 187 -17.48 -34.97 -2.80
CA PHE A 187 -18.27 -35.67 -1.80
C PHE A 187 -17.67 -37.07 -1.61
N ASN A 188 -17.29 -37.43 -0.38
CA ASN A 188 -16.95 -38.81 -0.06
C ASN A 188 -18.24 -39.64 -0.01
N SER A 189 -18.37 -40.61 -0.91
CA SER A 189 -19.38 -41.68 -0.88
C SER A 189 -18.98 -42.82 0.03
#